data_AF-A0AAU6ERY1-F1
#
_entry.id   AF-A0AAU6ERY1-F1
#
_cell.length_a   1.000
_cell.length_b   1.000
_cell.length_c   1.000
_cell.angle_alpha   90.00
_cell.angle_beta   90.00
_cell.angle_gamma   90.00
#
_symmetry.space_group_name_H-M   'P 1'
#
loop_
_entity.id
_entity.type
_entity.pdbx_description
1 polymer ?
#
loop_
_entity_poly.entity_id
_entity_poly.type
_entity_poly.pdbx_seq_one_letter_code
_entity_poly.pdbx_strand_id
1 'polypeptide(L)'
;MPAARSSSLPRSAAVAAVIAAALGAGLLAGTSSASAAEVRIHDIQGATRISPLAGQKVEGVPGIVTGIRTYGSSKGFWFQDAAPDDNAATSEGIFVFTSSNPTVAVGDSVTVSATVSEYVPGGASSGNQSLTELSKPTVTVVSSGNPVPAATVLNSRSVPGRYSPDGDTAASNSINGLTLQPKKYALDFYESLEGMNVKIGSSRVTTATDAYSELWVTVKPHENATHRGGSLYASYDDQNTGRLQIQSLIPTATEAFPTANVGDVVTSGAQGPLDFNSFGGYTLLANNSLTVKDNGLKPEVTRKQKKSELAVATYNVENLDPTDPQSKFDNLAAAVVNNLASPDIVALEEIQDNNGAKNDGTVDSSVTVQKFIDAVVAAGGPSYEARTIDPVDGKSGGEPGGNIRQVFLFNPDRVSFTDIPGGDATTATTVVGGNGKVNLSASPGRIDPANAAWNASRVPLVGQFSFRGQKVFVIANHFSSKGGDYALTSQYQPVPRSSETQRHLQAQAVNAFTKEILKADKHASVLALGDINDFDFSDTTKLIEDGGALYSGIRSLPKSERYTYDYQGNSQVLDQILVSPSIRKEGFFFDSVHINSEFAAQNSDHDPQVIHFRP
;
A
#
# COMPACT_ATOMS: atom_id res chain seq x y z
N MET A 1 -83.25 47.86 -39.12
CA MET A 1 -83.67 48.77 -40.22
C MET A 1 -83.04 50.14 -39.97
N PRO A 2 -82.52 50.89 -40.96
CA PRO A 2 -82.03 50.59 -42.33
C PRO A 2 -80.46 50.64 -42.37
N ALA A 3 -79.69 50.02 -43.29
CA ALA A 3 -79.51 50.23 -44.76
C ALA A 3 -79.04 51.67 -45.11
N ALA A 4 -78.07 51.98 -45.99
CA ALA A 4 -77.14 51.24 -46.86
C ALA A 4 -76.18 52.27 -47.56
N ARG A 5 -74.95 51.82 -47.94
CA ARG A 5 -74.13 52.10 -49.17
C ARG A 5 -73.77 53.58 -49.52
N SER A 6 -72.69 53.97 -50.20
CA SER A 6 -71.54 53.45 -50.97
C SER A 6 -70.55 54.65 -51.11
N SER A 7 -69.25 54.59 -51.46
CA SER A 7 -68.67 54.11 -52.72
C SER A 7 -67.13 54.31 -52.78
N SER A 8 -66.47 53.39 -53.50
CA SER A 8 -65.31 53.53 -54.40
C SER A 8 -63.91 53.98 -53.89
N LEU A 9 -62.97 53.03 -53.99
CA LEU A 9 -61.51 53.20 -54.17
C LEU A 9 -61.17 53.72 -55.59
N PRO A 10 -59.95 54.25 -55.85
CA PRO A 10 -58.90 53.38 -56.41
C PRO A 10 -57.44 53.68 -55.98
N ARG A 11 -56.68 52.58 -55.83
CA ARG A 11 -55.31 52.25 -56.31
C ARG A 11 -54.19 53.33 -56.46
N SER A 12 -53.15 53.13 -55.64
CA SER A 12 -51.75 52.75 -55.99
C SER A 12 -50.66 53.77 -56.38
N ALA A 13 -49.46 53.47 -55.82
CA ALA A 13 -48.07 53.73 -56.24
C ALA A 13 -47.43 55.10 -55.85
N ALA A 14 -46.14 55.24 -55.50
CA ALA A 14 -45.02 54.38 -55.06
C ALA A 14 -43.82 55.32 -54.74
N VAL A 15 -43.09 55.03 -53.65
CA VAL A 15 -41.61 55.12 -53.40
C VAL A 15 -40.76 56.33 -53.87
N ALA A 16 -40.02 56.99 -52.94
CA ALA A 16 -38.53 57.11 -52.89
C ALA A 16 -37.97 58.14 -51.86
N ALA A 17 -37.07 57.68 -50.95
CA ALA A 17 -35.75 58.19 -50.51
C ALA A 17 -35.43 59.70 -50.24
N VAL A 18 -34.58 60.22 -49.32
CA VAL A 18 -33.79 59.89 -48.07
C VAL A 18 -33.24 61.28 -47.55
N ILE A 19 -32.82 61.40 -46.26
CA ILE A 19 -31.80 62.34 -45.64
C ILE A 19 -32.40 63.65 -45.02
N ALA A 20 -32.09 64.20 -43.83
CA ALA A 20 -31.12 64.01 -42.72
C ALA A 20 -31.57 64.78 -41.44
N ALA A 21 -30.93 64.42 -40.32
CA ALA A 21 -30.52 65.28 -39.18
C ALA A 21 -31.57 65.81 -38.19
N ALA A 22 -31.78 65.04 -37.11
CA ALA A 22 -31.69 65.52 -35.71
C ALA A 22 -32.02 64.36 -34.75
N LEU A 23 -31.00 63.60 -34.32
CA LEU A 23 -31.02 62.76 -33.10
C LEU A 23 -29.56 62.43 -32.74
N GLY A 24 -28.78 63.47 -32.47
CA GLY A 24 -27.42 63.37 -31.95
C GLY A 24 -27.39 63.92 -30.53
N ALA A 25 -27.43 63.01 -29.54
CA ALA A 25 -26.91 63.15 -28.16
C ALA A 25 -27.47 62.03 -27.26
N GLY A 26 -27.19 60.76 -27.56
CA GLY A 26 -27.70 59.65 -26.74
C GLY A 26 -27.20 58.24 -27.05
N LEU A 27 -26.12 58.06 -27.82
CA LEU A 27 -25.51 56.73 -28.05
C LEU A 27 -23.99 56.83 -27.98
N LEU A 28 -23.48 57.11 -26.78
CA LEU A 28 -22.13 56.76 -26.34
C LEU A 28 -22.21 56.25 -24.90
N ALA A 29 -23.11 55.32 -24.63
CA ALA A 29 -22.88 54.35 -23.58
C ALA A 29 -22.12 53.21 -24.25
N GLY A 30 -20.79 53.20 -24.09
CA GLY A 30 -20.00 52.04 -24.46
C GLY A 30 -20.63 50.84 -23.80
N THR A 31 -21.13 49.90 -24.61
CA THR A 31 -21.37 48.55 -24.14
C THR A 31 -20.01 48.04 -23.71
N SER A 32 -19.72 48.13 -22.40
CA SER A 32 -18.71 47.28 -21.81
C SER A 32 -19.16 45.87 -22.13
N SER A 33 -18.53 45.25 -23.14
CA SER A 33 -18.64 43.84 -23.38
C SER A 33 -18.34 43.18 -22.04
N ALA A 34 -19.36 42.61 -21.40
CA ALA A 34 -19.12 41.62 -20.38
C ALA A 34 -18.46 40.46 -21.11
N SER A 35 -17.12 40.47 -21.16
CA SER A 35 -16.36 39.30 -21.52
C SER A 35 -16.86 38.20 -20.60
N ALA A 36 -17.35 37.09 -21.15
CA ALA A 36 -17.43 35.87 -20.36
C ALA A 36 -16.05 35.71 -19.70
N ALA A 37 -16.02 35.51 -18.38
CA ALA A 37 -14.77 35.28 -17.69
C ALA A 37 -14.08 34.09 -18.38
N GLU A 38 -12.82 34.28 -18.77
CA GLU A 38 -12.02 33.24 -19.38
C GLU A 38 -11.81 32.12 -18.35
N VAL A 39 -12.15 30.87 -18.71
CA VAL A 39 -12.00 29.72 -17.80
C VAL A 39 -10.53 29.51 -17.48
N ARG A 40 -10.20 29.45 -16.19
CA ARG A 40 -8.85 29.24 -15.67
C ARG A 40 -8.69 27.84 -15.07
N ILE A 41 -7.46 27.47 -14.75
CA ILE A 41 -7.18 26.13 -14.21
C ILE A 41 -7.88 25.92 -12.87
N HIS A 42 -7.92 26.92 -11.98
CA HIS A 42 -8.69 26.84 -10.72
C HIS A 42 -10.21 26.67 -10.93
N ASP A 43 -10.78 27.20 -12.01
CA ASP A 43 -12.20 26.98 -12.34
C ASP A 43 -12.47 25.53 -12.77
N ILE A 44 -11.46 24.90 -13.40
CA ILE A 44 -11.51 23.50 -13.82
C ILE A 44 -11.31 22.59 -12.62
N GLN A 45 -10.29 22.84 -11.79
CA GLN A 45 -10.02 22.04 -10.60
C GLN A 45 -11.18 22.16 -9.58
N GLY A 46 -11.62 23.38 -9.30
CA GLY A 46 -12.64 23.66 -8.30
C GLY A 46 -12.16 23.42 -6.86
N ALA A 47 -13.06 23.59 -5.89
CA ALA A 47 -12.76 23.54 -4.46
C ALA A 47 -13.08 22.17 -3.81
N THR A 48 -13.27 21.14 -4.64
CA THR A 48 -13.61 19.75 -4.26
C THR A 48 -12.69 18.79 -5.03
N ARG A 49 -12.80 17.49 -4.77
CA ARG A 49 -11.99 16.45 -5.48
C ARG A 49 -12.48 16.10 -6.88
N ILE A 50 -13.62 16.66 -7.26
CA ILE A 50 -14.24 16.45 -8.57
C ILE A 50 -14.42 17.81 -9.19
N SER A 51 -14.00 17.94 -10.43
CA SER A 51 -14.13 19.15 -11.21
C SER A 51 -15.59 19.56 -11.36
N PRO A 52 -15.95 20.84 -11.11
CA PRO A 52 -17.27 21.37 -11.45
C PRO A 52 -17.52 21.42 -12.97
N LEU A 53 -16.46 21.27 -13.78
CA LEU A 53 -16.49 21.26 -15.23
C LEU A 53 -16.32 19.87 -15.83
N ALA A 54 -16.34 18.80 -15.03
CA ALA A 54 -16.21 17.42 -15.50
C ALA A 54 -17.18 17.11 -16.66
N GLY A 55 -16.63 16.58 -17.76
CA GLY A 55 -17.35 16.27 -18.99
C GLY A 55 -17.62 17.46 -19.92
N GLN A 56 -17.32 18.68 -19.50
CA GLN A 56 -17.49 19.90 -20.30
C GLN A 56 -16.27 20.17 -21.18
N LYS A 57 -16.50 20.94 -22.25
CA LYS A 57 -15.41 21.48 -23.08
C LYS A 57 -14.98 22.83 -22.54
N VAL A 58 -13.68 23.04 -22.46
CA VAL A 58 -13.05 24.31 -22.15
C VAL A 58 -12.22 24.77 -23.34
N GLU A 59 -12.14 26.08 -23.56
CA GLU A 59 -11.46 26.66 -24.71
C GLU A 59 -10.42 27.68 -24.27
N GLY A 60 -9.23 27.59 -24.86
CA GLY A 60 -8.20 28.62 -24.71
C GLY A 60 -7.56 28.73 -23.33
N VAL A 61 -7.68 27.72 -22.46
CA VAL A 61 -7.19 27.76 -21.07
C VAL A 61 -5.68 28.06 -21.05
N PRO A 62 -5.25 29.21 -20.50
CA PRO A 62 -3.84 29.62 -20.54
C PRO A 62 -3.02 28.97 -19.42
N GLY A 63 -1.74 28.74 -19.67
CA GLY A 63 -0.78 28.38 -18.61
C GLY A 63 0.62 28.12 -19.13
N ILE A 64 1.55 27.82 -18.22
CA ILE A 64 2.97 27.55 -18.49
C ILE A 64 3.25 26.06 -18.27
N VAL A 65 3.84 25.38 -19.25
CA VAL A 65 4.23 23.97 -19.13
C VAL A 65 5.30 23.79 -18.05
N THR A 66 5.03 22.94 -17.07
CA THR A 66 5.88 22.71 -15.89
C THR A 66 6.54 21.32 -15.88
N GLY A 67 6.00 20.35 -16.63
CA GLY A 67 6.55 19.01 -16.72
C GLY A 67 6.00 18.25 -17.92
N ILE A 68 6.76 17.27 -18.43
CA ILE A 68 6.39 16.49 -19.62
C ILE A 68 6.65 15.01 -19.33
N ARG A 69 5.64 14.16 -19.56
CA ARG A 69 5.76 12.70 -19.47
C ARG A 69 5.73 12.10 -20.88
N THR A 70 6.86 11.52 -21.29
CA THR A 70 7.06 10.96 -22.64
C THR A 70 7.07 9.43 -22.69
N TYR A 71 6.95 8.76 -21.54
CA TYR A 71 6.94 7.31 -21.38
C TYR A 71 5.74 6.84 -20.56
N GLY A 72 5.56 5.52 -20.49
CA GLY A 72 4.37 4.91 -19.92
C GLY A 72 3.14 5.07 -20.83
N SER A 73 1.99 4.62 -20.34
CA SER A 73 0.70 4.69 -21.03
C SER A 73 0.03 6.06 -20.89
N SER A 74 0.28 6.79 -19.80
CA SER A 74 -0.26 8.13 -19.55
C SER A 74 0.68 9.22 -20.09
N LYS A 75 0.82 9.34 -21.42
CA LYS A 75 1.66 10.39 -22.02
C LYS A 75 0.94 11.73 -22.06
N GLY A 76 1.65 12.80 -21.72
CA GLY A 76 1.07 14.12 -21.56
C GLY A 76 2.03 15.12 -20.94
N PHE A 77 1.51 16.28 -20.53
CA PHE A 77 2.28 17.32 -19.87
C PHE A 77 1.46 18.01 -18.79
N TRP A 78 2.13 18.53 -17.77
CA TRP A 78 1.53 19.42 -16.78
C TRP A 78 1.76 20.86 -17.19
N PHE A 79 0.76 21.69 -16.96
CA PHE A 79 0.89 23.13 -17.06
C PHE A 79 0.18 23.80 -15.90
N GLN A 80 0.67 24.97 -15.52
CA GLN A 80 0.20 25.69 -14.34
C GLN A 80 -0.13 27.14 -14.71
N ASP A 81 -1.16 27.67 -14.08
CA ASP A 81 -1.60 29.04 -14.30
C ASP A 81 -0.51 30.03 -13.84
N ALA A 82 -0.24 31.04 -14.66
CA ALA A 82 0.72 32.10 -14.36
C ALA A 82 0.10 33.25 -13.53
N ALA A 83 -1.22 33.34 -13.44
CA ALA A 83 -1.94 34.28 -12.60
C ALA A 83 -2.95 33.49 -11.73
N PRO A 84 -2.46 32.91 -10.61
CA PRO A 84 -3.25 32.07 -9.72
C PRO A 84 -4.28 32.89 -8.93
N ASP A 85 -5.29 32.21 -8.40
CA ASP A 85 -6.23 32.79 -7.43
C ASP A 85 -5.66 32.81 -5.99
N ASP A 86 -6.46 33.31 -5.05
CA ASP A 86 -6.11 33.36 -3.61
C ASP A 86 -6.78 32.23 -2.80
N ASN A 87 -7.42 31.25 -3.45
CA ASN A 87 -8.17 30.20 -2.81
C ASN A 87 -7.30 28.96 -2.61
N ALA A 88 -6.90 28.71 -1.37
CA ALA A 88 -6.08 27.56 -1.04
C ALA A 88 -6.74 26.20 -1.36
N ALA A 89 -8.05 26.15 -1.60
CA ALA A 89 -8.79 24.92 -1.93
C ALA A 89 -8.83 24.60 -3.44
N THR A 90 -8.28 25.44 -4.31
CA THR A 90 -8.19 25.22 -5.76
C THR A 90 -6.74 24.98 -6.15
N SER A 91 -6.52 24.05 -7.09
CA SER A 91 -5.21 23.86 -7.71
C SER A 91 -5.08 24.76 -8.94
N GLU A 92 -3.86 25.22 -9.18
CA GLU A 92 -3.49 26.01 -10.36
C GLU A 92 -2.78 25.16 -11.42
N GLY A 93 -2.51 23.89 -11.12
CA GLY A 93 -1.89 22.93 -12.02
C GLY A 93 -2.90 21.92 -12.54
N ILE A 94 -2.66 21.41 -13.75
CA ILE A 94 -3.49 20.37 -14.33
C ILE A 94 -2.69 19.55 -15.34
N PHE A 95 -3.05 18.27 -15.49
CA PHE A 95 -2.45 17.38 -16.49
C PHE A 95 -3.23 17.40 -17.81
N VAL A 96 -2.50 17.41 -18.92
CA VAL A 96 -3.04 17.31 -20.28
C VAL A 96 -2.66 15.96 -20.87
N PHE A 97 -3.64 15.06 -21.00
CA PHE A 97 -3.44 13.74 -21.59
C PHE A 97 -3.46 13.81 -23.12
N THR A 98 -2.34 13.42 -23.74
CA THR A 98 -2.14 13.50 -25.20
C THR A 98 -2.13 12.14 -25.89
N SER A 99 -2.10 11.03 -25.14
CA SER A 99 -1.94 9.64 -25.65
C SER A 99 -0.70 9.37 -26.51
N SER A 100 0.14 10.38 -26.71
CA SER A 100 1.32 10.40 -27.59
C SER A 100 2.34 11.38 -27.02
N ASN A 101 3.59 11.34 -27.49
CA ASN A 101 4.62 12.26 -26.99
C ASN A 101 4.21 13.72 -27.26
N PRO A 102 4.12 14.58 -26.22
CA PRO A 102 3.81 15.99 -26.43
C PRO A 102 4.87 16.70 -27.27
N THR A 103 4.45 17.71 -28.03
CA THR A 103 5.35 18.55 -28.86
C THR A 103 5.73 19.88 -28.19
N VAL A 104 5.24 20.12 -26.96
CA VAL A 104 5.57 21.30 -26.14
C VAL A 104 6.88 21.09 -25.38
N ALA A 105 7.48 22.17 -24.89
CA ALA A 105 8.63 22.19 -24.01
C ALA A 105 8.28 22.81 -22.65
N VAL A 106 9.01 22.44 -21.59
CA VAL A 106 8.91 23.12 -20.29
C VAL A 106 9.25 24.61 -20.46
N GLY A 107 8.42 25.48 -19.88
CA GLY A 107 8.52 26.94 -20.06
C GLY A 107 7.76 27.48 -21.29
N ASP A 108 7.12 26.63 -22.09
CA ASP A 108 6.17 27.11 -23.10
C ASP A 108 4.93 27.68 -22.41
N SER A 109 4.53 28.88 -22.85
CA SER A 109 3.19 29.41 -22.58
C SER A 109 2.26 28.86 -23.63
N VAL A 110 1.20 28.18 -23.19
CA VAL A 110 0.24 27.52 -24.06
C VAL A 110 -1.18 27.99 -23.75
N THR A 111 -2.05 27.87 -24.74
CA THR A 111 -3.51 27.83 -24.54
C THR A 111 -4.01 26.45 -24.93
N VAL A 112 -4.83 25.84 -24.08
CA VAL A 112 -5.35 24.48 -24.28
C VAL A 112 -6.87 24.52 -24.39
N SER A 113 -7.40 23.97 -25.48
CA SER A 113 -8.82 23.65 -25.62
C SER A 113 -9.00 22.14 -25.54
N ALA A 114 -9.84 21.65 -24.62
CA ALA A 114 -9.94 20.23 -24.31
C ALA A 114 -11.29 19.86 -23.66
N THR A 115 -11.49 18.57 -23.40
CA THR A 115 -12.57 18.08 -22.54
C THR A 115 -12.02 17.79 -21.15
N VAL A 116 -12.67 18.33 -20.12
CA VAL A 116 -12.34 18.04 -18.72
C VAL A 116 -12.83 16.63 -18.37
N SER A 117 -11.98 15.83 -17.75
CA SER A 117 -12.29 14.45 -17.35
C SER A 117 -11.72 14.11 -15.99
N GLU A 118 -12.45 13.26 -15.27
CA GLU A 118 -11.97 12.60 -14.05
C GLU A 118 -11.34 11.26 -14.41
N TYR A 119 -10.03 11.13 -14.19
CA TYR A 119 -9.31 9.88 -14.37
C TYR A 119 -9.06 9.24 -13.01
N VAL A 120 -9.43 7.96 -12.81
CA VAL A 120 -9.13 7.24 -11.56
C VAL A 120 -7.94 6.31 -11.80
N PRO A 121 -6.73 6.63 -11.30
CA PRO A 121 -5.60 5.71 -11.33
C PRO A 121 -5.97 4.38 -10.67
N GLY A 122 -5.63 3.25 -11.31
CA GLY A 122 -6.04 1.92 -10.85
C GLY A 122 -7.51 1.54 -11.13
N GLY A 123 -8.29 2.44 -11.72
CA GLY A 123 -9.69 2.20 -12.14
C GLY A 123 -10.72 2.44 -11.03
N ALA A 124 -11.99 2.61 -11.41
CA ALA A 124 -13.06 3.02 -10.49
C ALA A 124 -13.31 2.07 -9.31
N SER A 125 -12.98 0.78 -9.44
CA SER A 125 -13.13 -0.20 -8.36
C SER A 125 -12.03 -0.14 -7.29
N SER A 126 -10.95 0.62 -7.53
CA SER A 126 -9.82 0.75 -6.60
C SER A 126 -10.14 1.55 -5.34
N GLY A 127 -11.22 2.34 -5.35
CA GLY A 127 -11.52 3.29 -4.28
C GLY A 127 -10.53 4.47 -4.20
N ASN A 128 -9.65 4.64 -5.19
CA ASN A 128 -8.76 5.80 -5.30
C ASN A 128 -9.53 7.09 -5.55
N GLN A 129 -8.89 8.22 -5.27
CA GLN A 129 -9.34 9.54 -5.74
C GLN A 129 -9.15 9.63 -7.25
N SER A 130 -9.94 10.45 -7.92
CA SER A 130 -9.67 10.82 -9.31
C SER A 130 -8.61 11.92 -9.38
N LEU A 131 -8.06 12.08 -10.58
CA LEU A 131 -7.29 13.23 -11.03
C LEU A 131 -8.14 13.98 -12.04
N THR A 132 -8.18 15.30 -11.92
CA THR A 132 -8.75 16.17 -12.95
C THR A 132 -7.75 16.32 -14.09
N GLU A 133 -8.13 15.92 -15.31
CA GLU A 133 -7.28 16.05 -16.49
C GLU A 133 -8.00 16.65 -17.70
N LEU A 134 -7.20 17.18 -18.63
CA LEU A 134 -7.66 17.64 -19.94
C LEU A 134 -7.40 16.58 -21.00
N SER A 135 -8.47 16.02 -21.57
CA SER A 135 -8.41 15.01 -22.62
C SER A 135 -8.77 15.57 -23.99
N LYS A 136 -8.30 14.90 -25.05
CA LYS A 136 -8.47 15.31 -26.47
C LYS A 136 -8.05 16.77 -26.72
N PRO A 137 -6.83 17.16 -26.31
CA PRO A 137 -6.43 18.56 -26.32
C PRO A 137 -6.12 19.07 -27.73
N THR A 138 -6.42 20.34 -27.96
CA THR A 138 -5.80 21.19 -28.99
C THR A 138 -4.93 22.20 -28.28
N VAL A 139 -3.62 22.15 -28.55
CA VAL A 139 -2.61 22.96 -27.86
C VAL A 139 -2.03 23.99 -28.82
N THR A 140 -2.03 25.26 -28.42
CA THR A 140 -1.35 26.34 -29.15
C THR A 140 -0.24 26.90 -28.27
N VAL A 141 1.01 26.89 -28.77
CA VAL A 141 2.14 27.56 -28.12
C VAL A 141 2.09 29.04 -28.45
N VAL A 142 2.00 29.88 -27.42
CA VAL A 142 1.95 31.34 -27.50
C VAL A 142 3.36 31.93 -27.46
N SER A 143 4.21 31.41 -26.58
CA SER A 143 5.62 31.80 -26.44
C SER A 143 6.42 30.67 -25.79
N SER A 144 7.74 30.72 -25.91
CA SER A 144 8.66 29.70 -25.37
C SER A 144 9.73 30.31 -24.47
N GLY A 145 10.29 29.49 -23.57
CA GLY A 145 11.38 29.90 -22.68
C GLY A 145 10.97 30.84 -21.55
N ASN A 146 9.68 30.83 -21.18
CA ASN A 146 9.16 31.61 -20.06
C ASN A 146 9.62 31.00 -18.72
N PRO A 147 9.74 31.81 -17.65
CA PRO A 147 9.95 31.27 -16.32
C PRO A 147 8.77 30.37 -15.92
N VAL A 148 9.06 29.18 -15.41
CA VAL A 148 8.04 28.31 -14.81
C VAL A 148 7.57 28.90 -13.47
N PRO A 149 6.29 28.75 -13.10
CA PRO A 149 5.83 29.20 -11.79
C PRO A 149 6.61 28.54 -10.65
N ALA A 150 6.82 29.30 -9.58
CA ALA A 150 7.60 28.85 -8.43
C ALA A 150 6.93 27.63 -7.76
N ALA A 151 7.74 26.62 -7.45
CA ALA A 151 7.22 25.41 -6.83
C ALA A 151 6.76 25.63 -5.38
N THR A 152 5.59 25.08 -5.04
CA THR A 152 5.05 25.10 -3.68
C THR A 152 5.88 24.22 -2.75
N VAL A 153 6.33 24.77 -1.63
CA VAL A 153 7.20 24.04 -0.69
C VAL A 153 6.37 23.14 0.20
N LEU A 154 6.66 21.84 0.18
CA LEU A 154 6.10 20.86 1.12
C LEU A 154 7.11 20.60 2.25
N ASN A 155 6.71 20.88 3.48
CA ASN A 155 7.51 20.65 4.68
C ASN A 155 6.63 20.42 5.91
N SER A 156 7.25 20.14 7.05
CA SER A 156 6.54 19.85 8.31
C SER A 156 5.60 20.95 8.80
N ARG A 157 5.80 22.20 8.36
CA ARG A 157 4.93 23.35 8.70
C ARG A 157 3.77 23.52 7.72
N SER A 158 3.91 23.09 6.47
CA SER A 158 2.86 23.24 5.46
C SER A 158 1.83 22.11 5.52
N VAL A 159 2.26 20.88 5.84
CA VAL A 159 1.38 19.71 5.86
C VAL A 159 0.60 19.63 7.20
N PRO A 160 -0.74 19.65 7.19
CA PRO A 160 -1.56 19.55 8.40
C PRO A 160 -1.37 18.25 9.18
N GLY A 161 -1.71 18.26 10.47
CA GLY A 161 -1.56 17.10 11.37
C GLY A 161 -2.70 16.08 11.33
N ARG A 162 -3.89 16.44 10.83
CA ARG A 162 -4.97 15.45 10.63
C ARG A 162 -4.84 14.87 9.23
N TYR A 163 -5.10 13.58 9.09
CA TYR A 163 -4.91 12.89 7.82
C TYR A 163 -6.03 13.21 6.82
N SER A 164 -7.26 12.80 7.11
CA SER A 164 -8.43 12.94 6.23
C SER A 164 -9.63 13.56 6.96
N PRO A 165 -10.57 14.18 6.23
CA PRO A 165 -11.90 14.46 6.74
C PRO A 165 -12.71 13.17 6.93
N ASP A 166 -13.73 13.23 7.79
CA ASP A 166 -14.76 12.20 7.85
C ASP A 166 -15.56 12.20 6.54
N GLY A 167 -15.88 11.01 6.02
CA GLY A 167 -16.71 10.86 4.82
C GLY A 167 -18.16 11.29 5.04
N ASP A 168 -18.81 11.75 3.96
CA ASP A 168 -20.23 12.07 4.01
C ASP A 168 -21.07 10.79 4.07
N THR A 169 -21.70 10.55 5.22
CA THR A 169 -22.60 9.40 5.44
C THR A 169 -23.77 9.35 4.45
N ALA A 170 -24.22 10.48 3.91
CA ALA A 170 -25.27 10.52 2.88
C ALA A 170 -24.74 10.11 1.49
N ALA A 171 -23.41 10.11 1.29
CA ALA A 171 -22.72 9.73 0.07
C ALA A 171 -21.83 8.49 0.28
N SER A 172 -22.30 7.53 1.08
CA SER A 172 -21.58 6.28 1.37
C SER A 172 -20.16 6.50 1.91
N ASN A 173 -20.00 7.50 2.78
CA ASN A 173 -18.72 7.93 3.35
C ASN A 173 -17.72 8.45 2.31
N SER A 174 -18.18 8.90 1.14
CA SER A 174 -17.33 9.56 0.16
C SER A 174 -16.87 10.94 0.66
N ILE A 175 -15.62 11.31 0.36
CA ILE A 175 -15.07 12.66 0.60
C ILE A 175 -15.07 13.53 -0.66
N ASN A 176 -15.55 13.02 -1.81
CA ASN A 176 -15.44 13.71 -3.09
C ASN A 176 -16.21 15.04 -3.14
N GLY A 177 -17.42 15.06 -2.57
CA GLY A 177 -18.29 16.23 -2.54
C GLY A 177 -17.96 17.24 -1.44
N LEU A 178 -16.96 16.96 -0.59
CA LEU A 178 -16.58 17.85 0.50
C LEU A 178 -15.66 18.96 -0.02
N THR A 179 -15.94 20.19 0.37
CA THR A 179 -15.01 21.31 0.14
C THR A 179 -13.68 21.02 0.84
N LEU A 180 -12.58 21.15 0.10
CA LEU A 180 -11.24 20.93 0.63
C LEU A 180 -10.96 21.90 1.78
N GLN A 181 -10.34 21.39 2.85
CA GLN A 181 -9.80 22.15 3.96
C GLN A 181 -8.28 21.92 4.11
N PRO A 182 -7.45 22.47 3.19
CA PRO A 182 -6.00 22.24 3.12
C PRO A 182 -5.20 22.68 4.34
N LYS A 183 -5.77 23.52 5.21
CA LYS A 183 -5.14 23.92 6.48
C LYS A 183 -5.42 22.92 7.61
N LYS A 184 -6.37 22.01 7.42
CA LYS A 184 -6.85 21.08 8.45
C LYS A 184 -6.44 19.65 8.17
N TYR A 185 -6.57 19.19 6.93
CA TYR A 185 -6.33 17.80 6.54
C TYR A 185 -5.20 17.68 5.51
N ALA A 186 -4.29 16.73 5.72
CA ALA A 186 -3.18 16.45 4.81
C ALA A 186 -3.67 15.96 3.45
N LEU A 187 -4.70 15.10 3.42
CA LEU A 187 -5.30 14.62 2.18
C LEU A 187 -5.89 15.77 1.35
N ASP A 188 -6.57 16.74 1.98
CA ASP A 188 -7.06 17.94 1.31
C ASP A 188 -5.94 18.87 0.86
N PHE A 189 -4.83 18.93 1.62
CA PHE A 189 -3.67 19.75 1.28
C PHE A 189 -2.99 19.26 0.01
N TYR A 190 -2.71 17.95 -0.09
CA TYR A 190 -2.12 17.40 -1.30
C TYR A 190 -3.09 17.49 -2.49
N GLU A 191 -4.39 17.28 -2.28
CA GLU A 191 -5.39 17.47 -3.32
C GLU A 191 -5.41 18.89 -3.88
N SER A 192 -5.35 19.90 -3.02
CA SER A 192 -5.29 21.31 -3.46
C SER A 192 -4.03 21.65 -4.26
N LEU A 193 -3.08 20.73 -4.37
CA LEU A 193 -1.84 20.87 -5.13
C LEU A 193 -1.77 19.92 -6.33
N GLU A 194 -2.88 19.24 -6.67
CA GLU A 194 -2.93 18.32 -7.81
C GLU A 194 -2.38 18.97 -9.08
N GLY A 195 -1.39 18.34 -9.72
CA GLY A 195 -0.77 18.83 -10.95
C GLY A 195 0.13 20.06 -10.79
N MET A 196 0.17 20.69 -9.60
CA MET A 196 1.05 21.83 -9.34
C MET A 196 2.50 21.39 -9.25
N ASN A 197 3.41 22.29 -9.61
CA ASN A 197 4.83 22.11 -9.35
C ASN A 197 5.07 22.25 -7.83
N VAL A 198 5.54 21.18 -7.19
CA VAL A 198 5.86 21.15 -5.75
C VAL A 198 7.34 20.89 -5.55
N LYS A 199 7.86 21.24 -4.37
CA LYS A 199 9.23 20.89 -3.99
C LYS A 199 9.34 20.54 -2.51
N ILE A 200 10.22 19.60 -2.21
CA ILE A 200 10.63 19.24 -0.87
C ILE A 200 12.09 19.62 -0.64
N GLY A 201 12.44 19.87 0.62
CA GLY A 201 13.83 19.99 1.04
C GLY A 201 14.50 18.62 1.16
N SER A 202 15.59 18.58 1.91
CA SER A 202 16.21 17.30 2.27
C SER A 202 15.24 16.46 3.12
N SER A 203 15.02 15.21 2.71
CA SER A 203 14.01 14.34 3.30
C SER A 203 14.54 12.93 3.50
N ARG A 204 14.14 12.31 4.61
CA ARG A 204 14.50 10.93 4.95
C ARG A 204 13.62 9.94 4.19
N VAL A 205 14.23 8.89 3.67
CA VAL A 205 13.57 7.75 3.03
C VAL A 205 12.88 6.89 4.09
N THR A 206 11.61 6.57 3.87
CA THR A 206 10.75 5.82 4.81
C THR A 206 10.26 4.50 4.24
N THR A 207 10.44 4.28 2.94
CA THR A 207 10.39 2.96 2.28
C THR A 207 11.42 2.99 1.17
N ALA A 208 12.21 1.92 1.08
CA ALA A 208 13.34 1.80 0.17
C ALA A 208 12.94 1.93 -1.31
N THR A 209 13.94 2.13 -2.17
CA THR A 209 13.73 2.13 -3.62
C THR A 209 13.23 0.76 -4.08
N ASP A 210 12.12 0.74 -4.83
CA ASP A 210 11.53 -0.48 -5.37
C ASP A 210 11.94 -0.77 -6.84
N ALA A 211 11.43 -1.88 -7.39
CA ALA A 211 11.68 -2.30 -8.76
C ALA A 211 11.08 -1.36 -9.83
N TYR A 212 10.18 -0.45 -9.43
CA TYR A 212 9.54 0.53 -10.32
C TYR A 212 10.28 1.88 -10.31
N SER A 213 11.44 1.96 -9.64
CA SER A 213 12.21 3.21 -9.50
C SER A 213 11.44 4.27 -8.72
N GLU A 214 10.78 3.84 -7.65
CA GLU A 214 10.00 4.67 -6.75
C GLU A 214 10.56 4.52 -5.33
N LEU A 215 10.48 5.57 -4.52
CA LEU A 215 10.77 5.51 -3.09
C LEU A 215 9.81 6.41 -2.32
N TRP A 216 9.72 6.21 -1.01
CA TRP A 216 8.91 7.07 -0.14
C TRP A 216 9.80 7.90 0.78
N VAL A 217 9.43 9.15 0.99
CA VAL A 217 10.05 10.03 1.98
C VAL A 217 9.02 10.59 2.95
N THR A 218 9.51 11.19 4.04
CA THR A 218 8.68 12.04 4.90
C THR A 218 9.13 13.50 4.90
N VAL A 219 8.16 14.42 4.76
CA VAL A 219 8.37 15.85 5.00
C VAL A 219 8.20 16.25 6.47
N LYS A 220 7.82 15.28 7.34
CA LYS A 220 7.68 15.42 8.80
C LYS A 220 8.66 14.48 9.52
N PRO A 221 9.92 14.88 9.70
CA PRO A 221 10.98 13.97 10.15
C PRO A 221 10.78 13.35 11.54
N HIS A 222 9.93 13.94 12.40
CA HIS A 222 9.65 13.44 13.75
C HIS A 222 8.29 12.73 13.89
N GLU A 223 7.47 12.70 12.85
CA GLU A 223 6.17 12.01 12.89
C GLU A 223 6.40 10.50 12.87
N ASN A 224 6.07 9.83 13.98
CA ASN A 224 6.17 8.39 14.18
C ASN A 224 7.48 7.73 13.71
N ALA A 225 8.61 8.43 13.86
CA ALA A 225 9.90 7.92 13.40
C ALA A 225 10.28 6.60 14.11
N THR A 226 10.65 5.58 13.33
CA THR A 226 11.25 4.35 13.89
C THR A 226 12.71 4.60 14.24
N HIS A 227 13.31 3.73 15.06
CA HIS A 227 14.71 3.85 15.43
C HIS A 227 15.65 3.77 14.20
N ARG A 228 15.21 3.03 13.18
CA ARG A 228 15.98 2.70 11.98
C ARG A 228 15.68 3.61 10.78
N GLY A 229 14.74 4.55 10.93
CA GLY A 229 14.50 5.64 9.97
C GLY A 229 13.17 5.58 9.23
N GLY A 230 12.36 4.55 9.43
CA GLY A 230 11.01 4.41 8.89
C GLY A 230 10.01 5.37 9.53
N SER A 231 8.73 5.20 9.16
CA SER A 231 7.59 5.91 9.78
C SER A 231 6.55 4.88 10.21
N LEU A 232 6.44 4.63 11.51
CA LEU A 232 5.56 3.61 12.06
C LEU A 232 4.09 3.98 11.84
N TYR A 233 3.28 3.03 11.37
CA TYR A 233 1.84 3.13 11.38
C TYR A 233 1.27 2.34 12.55
N ALA A 234 0.90 3.04 13.62
CA ALA A 234 0.64 2.41 14.92
C ALA A 234 -0.84 2.30 15.31
N SER A 235 -1.74 2.95 14.56
CA SER A 235 -3.19 2.79 14.73
C SER A 235 -3.94 3.33 13.52
N TYR A 236 -5.22 2.99 13.39
CA TYR A 236 -6.11 3.55 12.37
C TYR A 236 -6.38 5.05 12.51
N ASP A 237 -5.98 5.69 13.61
CA ASP A 237 -6.13 7.14 13.85
C ASP A 237 -4.79 7.90 13.82
N ASP A 238 -3.68 7.20 13.57
CA ASP A 238 -2.30 7.71 13.63
C ASP A 238 -1.61 7.52 12.26
N GLN A 239 -2.29 7.91 11.17
CA GLN A 239 -1.72 7.88 9.83
C GLN A 239 -0.60 8.91 9.67
N ASN A 240 0.49 8.48 9.05
CA ASN A 240 1.62 9.37 8.74
C ASN A 240 1.24 10.35 7.61
N THR A 241 1.04 11.61 7.98
CA THR A 241 0.62 12.70 7.08
C THR A 241 1.75 13.23 6.21
N GLY A 242 2.99 13.13 6.67
CA GLY A 242 4.17 13.64 5.97
C GLY A 242 4.67 12.75 4.82
N ARG A 243 4.07 11.59 4.58
CA ARG A 243 4.50 10.64 3.55
C ARG A 243 4.27 11.21 2.16
N LEU A 244 5.27 11.09 1.31
CA LEU A 244 5.22 11.47 -0.10
C LEU A 244 6.04 10.47 -0.92
N GLN A 245 5.44 9.93 -1.97
CA GLN A 245 6.18 9.10 -2.91
C GLN A 245 6.99 10.00 -3.86
N ILE A 246 8.18 9.55 -4.25
CA ILE A 246 8.98 10.16 -5.31
C ILE A 246 9.13 9.14 -6.42
N GLN A 247 8.82 9.57 -7.64
CA GLN A 247 9.15 8.87 -8.87
C GLN A 247 9.97 9.78 -9.77
N SER A 248 10.77 9.22 -10.67
CA SER A 248 11.42 10.04 -11.69
C SER A 248 10.39 10.51 -12.72
N LEU A 249 10.46 11.78 -13.13
CA LEU A 249 9.92 12.26 -14.41
C LEU A 249 10.97 12.15 -15.53
N ILE A 250 12.25 12.11 -15.17
CA ILE A 250 13.36 11.89 -16.10
C ILE A 250 13.37 10.39 -16.46
N PRO A 251 13.34 10.01 -17.75
CA PRO A 251 13.41 8.60 -18.12
C PRO A 251 14.63 7.92 -17.51
N THR A 252 14.44 6.73 -16.93
CA THR A 252 15.52 5.98 -16.26
C THR A 252 16.67 5.60 -17.19
N ALA A 253 16.40 5.52 -18.50
CA ALA A 253 17.40 5.34 -19.54
C ALA A 253 18.28 6.59 -19.77
N THR A 254 17.83 7.77 -19.36
CA THR A 254 18.58 9.04 -19.40
C THR A 254 19.34 9.26 -18.09
N GLU A 255 18.67 9.03 -16.96
CA GLU A 255 19.26 9.15 -15.64
C GLU A 255 18.74 8.06 -14.72
N ALA A 256 19.64 7.27 -14.13
CA ALA A 256 19.26 6.22 -13.19
C ALA A 256 18.62 6.83 -11.94
N PHE A 257 17.50 6.25 -11.49
CA PHE A 257 16.92 6.60 -10.21
C PHE A 257 17.79 6.06 -9.07
N PRO A 258 18.02 6.82 -7.99
CA PRO A 258 18.90 6.37 -6.92
C PRO A 258 18.30 5.16 -6.18
N THR A 259 19.17 4.19 -5.87
CA THR A 259 18.87 3.13 -4.90
C THR A 259 19.11 3.67 -3.50
N ALA A 260 18.10 3.55 -2.63
CA ALA A 260 18.14 4.02 -1.25
C ALA A 260 17.45 3.00 -0.33
N ASN A 261 17.98 2.86 0.88
CA ASN A 261 17.33 2.11 1.95
C ASN A 261 16.56 3.07 2.88
N VAL A 262 15.74 2.50 3.76
CA VAL A 262 15.12 3.26 4.84
C VAL A 262 16.17 3.97 5.68
N GLY A 263 15.85 5.20 6.08
CA GLY A 263 16.75 6.04 6.86
C GLY A 263 17.73 6.84 6.02
N ASP A 264 18.04 6.46 4.78
CA ASP A 264 18.85 7.28 3.86
C ASP A 264 18.19 8.64 3.62
N VAL A 265 18.97 9.61 3.12
CA VAL A 265 18.50 10.99 2.97
C VAL A 265 18.63 11.44 1.52
N VAL A 266 17.51 11.82 0.91
CA VAL A 266 17.51 12.60 -0.34
C VAL A 266 18.01 14.00 0.01
N THR A 267 19.26 14.31 -0.31
CA THR A 267 19.94 15.57 0.08
C THR A 267 19.72 16.70 -0.91
N SER A 268 19.48 16.36 -2.18
CA SER A 268 19.11 17.31 -3.23
C SER A 268 17.73 17.92 -3.04
N GLY A 269 16.89 17.29 -2.21
CA GLY A 269 15.44 17.44 -2.31
C GLY A 269 14.89 16.87 -3.62
N ALA A 270 13.62 17.13 -3.88
CA ALA A 270 12.95 16.77 -5.12
C ALA A 270 11.95 17.87 -5.49
N GLN A 271 11.78 18.09 -6.79
CA GLN A 271 10.86 19.06 -7.36
C GLN A 271 10.19 18.50 -8.60
N GLY A 272 8.92 18.84 -8.81
CA GLY A 272 8.18 18.51 -10.01
C GLY A 272 6.67 18.52 -9.79
N PRO A 273 5.88 18.15 -10.81
CA PRO A 273 4.43 18.05 -10.68
C PRO A 273 4.02 17.04 -9.61
N LEU A 274 3.01 17.39 -8.81
CA LEU A 274 2.33 16.46 -7.92
C LEU A 274 1.29 15.67 -8.70
N ASP A 275 1.36 14.35 -8.63
CA ASP A 275 0.48 13.40 -9.30
C ASP A 275 -0.11 12.42 -8.26
N PHE A 276 -0.89 11.44 -8.72
CA PHE A 276 -1.46 10.38 -7.89
C PHE A 276 -1.25 9.00 -8.52
N ASN A 277 -0.72 8.05 -7.74
CA ASN A 277 -0.38 6.72 -8.27
C ASN A 277 -1.59 5.76 -8.34
N SER A 278 -1.45 4.67 -9.09
CA SER A 278 -2.53 3.67 -9.26
C SER A 278 -2.80 2.78 -8.05
N PHE A 279 -1.92 2.77 -7.05
CA PHE A 279 -2.03 1.99 -5.82
C PHE A 279 -2.46 2.85 -4.62
N GLY A 280 -2.74 4.13 -4.83
CA GLY A 280 -2.99 5.12 -3.80
C GLY A 280 -1.72 5.85 -3.32
N GLY A 281 -1.87 7.15 -3.09
CA GLY A 281 -0.81 8.02 -2.60
C GLY A 281 -0.46 9.13 -3.58
N TYR A 282 -0.14 10.30 -3.04
CA TYR A 282 0.40 11.40 -3.83
C TYR A 282 1.88 11.16 -4.14
N THR A 283 2.23 11.51 -5.36
CA THR A 283 3.54 11.21 -5.95
C THR A 283 4.13 12.48 -6.53
N LEU A 284 5.31 12.85 -6.07
CA LEU A 284 6.11 13.91 -6.68
C LEU A 284 6.91 13.30 -7.84
N LEU A 285 6.64 13.77 -9.06
CA LEU A 285 7.38 13.36 -10.25
C LEU A 285 8.63 14.22 -10.42
N ALA A 286 9.76 13.75 -9.88
CA ALA A 286 11.01 14.48 -9.81
C ALA A 286 11.54 14.83 -11.21
N ASN A 287 11.64 16.12 -11.50
CA ASN A 287 12.21 16.66 -12.75
C ASN A 287 13.65 17.16 -12.59
N ASN A 288 14.26 16.89 -11.43
CA ASN A 288 15.66 17.15 -11.12
C ASN A 288 16.37 15.86 -10.73
N SER A 289 17.68 15.83 -10.94
CA SER A 289 18.53 14.74 -10.47
C SER A 289 18.46 14.59 -8.96
N LEU A 290 18.36 13.35 -8.48
CA LEU A 290 18.24 13.03 -7.06
C LEU A 290 19.59 12.55 -6.50
N THR A 291 20.02 13.12 -5.38
CA THR A 291 21.22 12.68 -4.66
C THR A 291 20.85 12.13 -3.30
N VAL A 292 21.18 10.86 -3.07
CA VAL A 292 20.93 10.17 -1.80
C VAL A 292 22.24 10.06 -1.00
N LYS A 293 22.15 10.34 0.29
CA LYS A 293 23.19 10.06 1.26
C LYS A 293 22.83 8.78 2.03
N ASP A 294 23.69 7.77 1.87
CA ASP A 294 23.65 6.52 2.65
C ASP A 294 23.88 6.81 4.14
N ASN A 295 22.98 6.32 4.98
CA ASN A 295 23.08 6.40 6.43
C ASN A 295 23.63 5.12 7.08
N GLY A 296 24.08 4.17 6.27
CA GLY A 296 24.83 3.00 6.69
C GLY A 296 23.98 1.93 7.35
N LEU A 297 22.69 1.84 7.01
CA LEU A 297 21.78 0.82 7.52
C LEU A 297 22.36 -0.58 7.29
N LYS A 298 22.27 -1.45 8.30
CA LYS A 298 22.76 -2.84 8.24
C LYS A 298 21.65 -3.82 8.57
N PRO A 299 21.59 -4.97 7.87
CA PRO A 299 20.70 -6.06 8.24
C PRO A 299 20.95 -6.48 9.69
N GLU A 300 19.87 -6.70 10.43
CA GLU A 300 19.91 -7.10 11.83
C GLU A 300 20.36 -8.56 12.00
N VAL A 301 20.95 -8.85 13.16
CA VAL A 301 21.28 -10.21 13.58
C VAL A 301 20.74 -10.40 14.99
N THR A 302 19.85 -11.36 15.14
CA THR A 302 19.34 -11.73 16.46
C THR A 302 20.40 -12.47 17.28
N ARG A 303 20.24 -12.47 18.60
CA ARG A 303 21.12 -13.24 19.48
C ARG A 303 20.89 -14.74 19.30
N LYS A 304 21.92 -15.54 19.50
CA LYS A 304 21.76 -17.00 19.60
C LYS A 304 20.91 -17.39 20.82
N GLN A 305 20.10 -18.44 20.67
CA GLN A 305 19.33 -19.06 21.74
C GLN A 305 20.24 -19.79 22.75
N LYS A 306 19.88 -19.73 24.03
CA LYS A 306 20.60 -20.50 25.06
C LYS A 306 20.25 -21.99 24.97
N LYS A 307 21.05 -22.86 25.59
CA LYS A 307 20.76 -24.32 25.69
C LYS A 307 19.45 -24.65 26.41
N SER A 308 18.95 -23.72 27.22
CA SER A 308 17.69 -23.86 27.96
C SER A 308 16.50 -23.21 27.26
N GLU A 309 16.74 -22.42 26.21
CA GLU A 309 15.71 -21.68 25.49
C GLU A 309 15.37 -22.44 24.21
N LEU A 310 14.08 -22.57 23.92
CA LEU A 310 13.59 -22.99 22.60
C LEU A 310 13.47 -21.76 21.72
N ALA A 311 14.04 -21.80 20.52
CA ALA A 311 13.90 -20.77 19.51
C ALA A 311 12.90 -21.16 18.42
N VAL A 312 11.88 -20.32 18.21
CA VAL A 312 10.86 -20.52 17.19
C VAL A 312 10.80 -19.26 16.33
N ALA A 313 10.93 -19.40 15.01
CA ALA A 313 10.85 -18.29 14.06
C ALA A 313 9.71 -18.49 13.05
N THR A 314 9.24 -17.39 12.47
CA THR A 314 8.42 -17.36 11.25
C THR A 314 9.17 -16.62 10.15
N TYR A 315 9.04 -17.08 8.91
CA TYR A 315 9.62 -16.41 7.74
C TYR A 315 8.82 -16.69 6.46
N ASN A 316 8.15 -15.66 5.95
CA ASN A 316 7.60 -15.66 4.60
C ASN A 316 8.74 -15.60 3.58
N VAL A 317 8.89 -16.64 2.75
CA VAL A 317 9.99 -16.77 1.77
C VAL A 317 9.63 -16.31 0.35
N GLU A 318 8.44 -15.71 0.18
CA GLU A 318 7.98 -15.06 -1.05
C GLU A 318 7.88 -16.03 -2.25
N ASN A 319 6.84 -16.86 -2.24
CA ASN A 319 6.49 -17.89 -3.24
C ASN A 319 7.64 -18.81 -3.69
N LEU A 320 8.58 -19.13 -2.80
CA LEU A 320 9.80 -19.87 -3.11
C LEU A 320 9.51 -21.21 -3.81
N ASP A 321 10.08 -21.41 -5.00
CA ASP A 321 9.91 -22.62 -5.81
C ASP A 321 11.21 -23.05 -6.55
N PRO A 322 11.30 -24.28 -7.11
CA PRO A 322 12.55 -24.79 -7.68
C PRO A 322 13.04 -24.02 -8.91
N THR A 323 12.18 -23.27 -9.59
CA THR A 323 12.48 -22.41 -10.73
C THR A 323 13.15 -21.09 -10.34
N ASP A 324 13.07 -20.70 -9.07
CA ASP A 324 13.82 -19.55 -8.58
C ASP A 324 15.34 -19.77 -8.72
N PRO A 325 16.09 -18.68 -8.99
CA PRO A 325 17.55 -18.73 -9.02
C PRO A 325 18.12 -19.29 -7.71
N GLN A 326 19.19 -20.08 -7.80
CA GLN A 326 19.87 -20.64 -6.62
C GLN A 326 20.26 -19.55 -5.60
N SER A 327 20.60 -18.34 -6.07
CA SER A 327 20.91 -17.21 -5.19
C SER A 327 19.76 -16.81 -4.26
N LYS A 328 18.49 -16.99 -4.64
CA LYS A 328 17.34 -16.75 -3.75
C LYS A 328 17.37 -17.74 -2.59
N PHE A 329 17.54 -19.04 -2.87
CA PHE A 329 17.69 -20.08 -1.84
C PHE A 329 18.89 -19.81 -0.93
N ASP A 330 20.04 -19.48 -1.51
CA ASP A 330 21.27 -19.22 -0.76
C ASP A 330 21.13 -18.00 0.16
N ASN A 331 20.51 -16.92 -0.32
CA ASN A 331 20.30 -15.71 0.48
C ASN A 331 19.30 -15.93 1.62
N LEU A 332 18.17 -16.59 1.34
CA LEU A 332 17.19 -16.95 2.38
C LEU A 332 17.80 -17.89 3.43
N ALA A 333 18.60 -18.87 2.98
CA ALA A 333 19.30 -19.79 3.85
C ALA A 333 20.34 -19.05 4.72
N ALA A 334 21.11 -18.14 4.12
CA ALA A 334 22.05 -17.29 4.85
C ALA A 334 21.34 -16.43 5.90
N ALA A 335 20.13 -15.92 5.62
CA ALA A 335 19.31 -15.21 6.60
C ALA A 335 18.91 -16.11 7.77
N VAL A 336 18.45 -17.34 7.51
CA VAL A 336 18.12 -18.32 8.57
C VAL A 336 19.33 -18.65 9.44
N VAL A 337 20.51 -18.81 8.83
CA VAL A 337 21.72 -19.22 9.56
C VAL A 337 22.35 -18.06 10.32
N ASN A 338 22.55 -16.92 9.65
CA ASN A 338 23.37 -15.82 10.14
C ASN A 338 22.55 -14.76 10.87
N ASN A 339 21.36 -14.41 10.35
CA ASN A 339 20.53 -13.34 10.91
C ASN A 339 19.57 -13.87 11.98
N LEU A 340 18.93 -15.02 11.75
CA LEU A 340 18.07 -15.71 12.73
C LEU A 340 18.83 -16.63 13.69
N ALA A 341 20.15 -16.74 13.54
CA ALA A 341 21.02 -17.56 14.37
C ALA A 341 20.66 -19.05 14.44
N SER A 342 20.09 -19.61 13.35
CA SER A 342 19.62 -21.01 13.24
C SER A 342 18.63 -21.41 14.36
N PRO A 343 17.36 -20.96 14.27
CA PRO A 343 16.31 -21.30 15.24
C PRO A 343 16.12 -22.82 15.42
N ASP A 344 15.53 -23.25 16.52
CA ASP A 344 15.25 -24.67 16.73
C ASP A 344 14.06 -25.14 15.89
N ILE A 345 13.10 -24.25 15.64
CA ILE A 345 11.94 -24.42 14.77
C ILE A 345 11.80 -23.18 13.89
N VAL A 346 11.54 -23.36 12.59
CA VAL A 346 11.16 -22.30 11.66
C VAL A 346 9.82 -22.69 11.03
N ALA A 347 8.80 -21.86 11.19
CA ALA A 347 7.59 -21.91 10.39
C ALA A 347 7.82 -21.07 9.14
N LEU A 348 7.74 -21.68 7.96
CA LEU A 348 7.85 -21.00 6.68
C LEU A 348 6.46 -20.79 6.09
N GLU A 349 6.26 -19.62 5.52
CA GLU A 349 5.12 -19.27 4.69
C GLU A 349 5.55 -19.14 3.22
N GLU A 350 4.60 -19.32 2.30
CA GLU A 350 4.84 -19.20 0.86
C GLU A 350 5.85 -20.19 0.25
N ILE A 351 5.85 -21.43 0.75
CA ILE A 351 6.50 -22.54 0.02
C ILE A 351 5.58 -23.00 -1.11
N GLN A 352 6.09 -22.97 -2.34
CA GLN A 352 5.39 -23.40 -3.55
C GLN A 352 5.56 -24.89 -3.86
N ASP A 353 4.75 -25.33 -4.84
CA ASP A 353 4.79 -26.67 -5.40
C ASP A 353 6.11 -26.91 -6.12
N ASN A 354 6.44 -28.17 -6.39
CA ASN A 354 7.64 -28.57 -7.12
C ASN A 354 7.71 -27.99 -8.56
N ASN A 355 6.60 -27.46 -9.06
CA ASN A 355 6.47 -26.84 -10.37
C ASN A 355 6.13 -25.33 -10.30
N GLY A 356 6.25 -24.70 -9.11
CA GLY A 356 5.89 -23.30 -8.89
C GLY A 356 4.40 -23.02 -9.09
N ALA A 357 4.07 -21.87 -9.68
CA ALA A 357 2.69 -21.44 -9.93
C ALA A 357 1.96 -22.18 -11.08
N LYS A 358 2.54 -23.24 -11.63
CA LYS A 358 1.98 -23.91 -12.80
C LYS A 358 0.77 -24.76 -12.40
N ASN A 359 -0.40 -24.38 -12.90
CA ASN A 359 -1.65 -25.07 -12.65
C ASN A 359 -1.79 -26.37 -13.49
N ASP A 360 -1.14 -27.45 -13.04
CA ASP A 360 -1.23 -28.79 -13.65
C ASP A 360 -1.60 -29.93 -12.68
N GLY A 361 -2.07 -29.57 -11.48
CA GLY A 361 -2.50 -30.51 -10.44
C GLY A 361 -1.38 -30.99 -9.51
N THR A 362 -0.15 -30.52 -9.69
CA THR A 362 0.95 -30.77 -8.75
C THR A 362 0.70 -30.04 -7.43
N VAL A 363 0.73 -30.78 -6.31
CA VAL A 363 0.61 -30.22 -4.95
C VAL A 363 1.79 -30.57 -4.05
N ASP A 364 2.74 -31.39 -4.54
CA ASP A 364 3.92 -31.80 -3.78
C ASP A 364 4.94 -30.66 -3.75
N SER A 365 5.56 -30.43 -2.58
CA SER A 365 6.60 -29.40 -2.34
C SER A 365 7.95 -29.99 -1.93
N SER A 366 8.10 -31.32 -2.00
CA SER A 366 9.29 -32.03 -1.53
C SER A 366 10.61 -31.54 -2.13
N VAL A 367 10.63 -31.19 -3.42
CA VAL A 367 11.82 -30.66 -4.12
C VAL A 367 12.14 -29.25 -3.65
N THR A 368 11.12 -28.40 -3.53
CA THR A 368 11.26 -27.02 -3.02
C THR A 368 11.86 -27.01 -1.62
N VAL A 369 11.27 -27.80 -0.72
CA VAL A 369 11.68 -27.89 0.68
C VAL A 369 13.08 -28.48 0.80
N GLN A 370 13.39 -29.56 0.07
CA GLN A 370 14.72 -30.16 0.11
C GLN A 370 15.80 -29.20 -0.41
N LYS A 371 15.54 -28.49 -1.51
CA LYS A 371 16.48 -27.48 -2.05
C LYS A 371 16.78 -26.38 -1.04
N PHE A 372 15.78 -25.96 -0.25
CA PHE A 372 15.98 -24.98 0.81
C PHE A 372 16.77 -25.54 2.01
N ILE A 373 16.49 -26.77 2.44
CA ILE A 373 17.26 -27.44 3.50
C ILE A 373 18.74 -27.59 3.09
N ASP A 374 18.99 -28.02 1.85
CA ASP A 374 20.34 -28.17 1.32
C ASP A 374 21.09 -26.82 1.31
N ALA A 375 20.41 -25.74 0.95
CA ALA A 375 20.97 -24.39 1.01
C ALA A 375 21.29 -23.96 2.46
N VAL A 376 20.42 -24.26 3.43
CA VAL A 376 20.68 -24.01 4.86
C VAL A 376 21.91 -24.76 5.34
N VAL A 377 22.05 -26.04 4.98
CA VAL A 377 23.25 -26.84 5.31
C VAL A 377 24.49 -26.26 4.65
N ALA A 378 24.40 -25.87 3.37
CA ALA A 378 25.51 -25.25 2.64
C ALA A 378 25.95 -23.91 3.26
N ALA A 379 25.01 -23.14 3.82
CA ALA A 379 25.29 -21.91 4.56
C ALA A 379 25.89 -22.15 5.96
N GLY A 380 26.04 -23.42 6.40
CA GLY A 380 26.58 -23.80 7.71
C GLY A 380 25.54 -23.98 8.81
N GLY A 381 24.25 -24.03 8.44
CA GLY A 381 23.13 -24.28 9.33
C GLY A 381 22.93 -25.76 9.68
N PRO A 382 21.92 -26.06 10.52
CA PRO A 382 21.56 -27.43 10.83
C PRO A 382 20.92 -28.13 9.64
N SER A 383 21.05 -29.46 9.60
CA SER A 383 20.24 -30.31 8.73
C SER A 383 18.83 -30.42 9.31
N TYR A 384 17.98 -29.44 9.01
CA TYR A 384 16.59 -29.43 9.46
C TYR A 384 15.82 -30.64 8.92
N GLU A 385 14.90 -31.16 9.74
CA GLU A 385 13.81 -32.01 9.26
C GLU A 385 12.58 -31.14 8.93
N ALA A 386 11.76 -31.59 7.98
CA ALA A 386 10.56 -30.89 7.56
C ALA A 386 9.26 -31.64 7.92
N ARG A 387 8.19 -30.91 8.22
CA ARG A 387 6.81 -31.41 8.24
C ARG A 387 5.88 -30.43 7.54
N THR A 388 5.05 -30.95 6.65
CA THR A 388 4.03 -30.22 5.90
C THR A 388 2.89 -31.17 5.54
N ILE A 389 1.78 -30.63 5.05
CA ILE A 389 0.66 -31.39 4.49
C ILE A 389 0.37 -30.79 3.13
N ASP A 390 0.36 -31.60 2.08
CA ASP A 390 0.00 -31.09 0.75
C ASP A 390 -1.44 -30.55 0.76
N PRO A 391 -1.67 -29.35 0.20
CA PRO A 391 -3.00 -28.77 0.11
C PRO A 391 -3.89 -29.49 -0.91
N VAL A 392 -5.19 -29.16 -0.90
CA VAL A 392 -6.07 -29.51 -2.02
C VAL A 392 -5.79 -28.58 -3.19
N ASP A 393 -5.54 -29.16 -4.36
CA ASP A 393 -5.26 -28.45 -5.60
C ASP A 393 -6.29 -27.36 -5.93
N GLY A 394 -5.80 -26.14 -6.18
CA GLY A 394 -6.59 -24.96 -6.53
C GLY A 394 -7.54 -24.47 -5.43
N LYS A 395 -7.41 -24.96 -4.20
CA LYS A 395 -8.25 -24.55 -3.05
C LYS A 395 -7.51 -23.70 -2.04
N SER A 396 -6.19 -23.80 -1.98
CA SER A 396 -5.36 -22.90 -1.18
C SER A 396 -5.12 -21.63 -1.97
N GLY A 397 -5.58 -20.48 -1.47
CA GLY A 397 -5.33 -19.20 -2.13
C GLY A 397 -3.89 -18.74 -2.02
N GLY A 398 -3.57 -17.56 -2.53
CA GLY A 398 -2.20 -17.06 -2.64
C GLY A 398 -1.89 -16.71 -4.09
N GLU A 399 -0.73 -17.15 -4.58
CA GLU A 399 -0.35 -16.98 -5.97
C GLU A 399 -1.29 -17.77 -6.92
N PRO A 400 -1.87 -17.12 -7.95
CA PRO A 400 -2.74 -17.79 -8.91
C PRO A 400 -2.04 -18.96 -9.61
N GLY A 401 -2.64 -20.16 -9.49
CA GLY A 401 -2.19 -21.36 -10.21
C GLY A 401 -1.31 -22.30 -9.40
N GLY A 402 -0.66 -21.83 -8.34
CA GLY A 402 0.07 -22.66 -7.39
C GLY A 402 -0.73 -22.92 -6.11
N ASN A 403 -0.13 -23.69 -5.19
CA ASN A 403 -0.77 -24.09 -3.93
C ASN A 403 0.09 -23.76 -2.70
N ILE A 404 0.46 -22.50 -2.49
CA ILE A 404 1.34 -22.11 -1.38
C ILE A 404 0.90 -22.66 -0.01
N ARG A 405 1.88 -23.01 0.83
CA ARG A 405 1.63 -23.68 2.12
C ARG A 405 2.56 -23.20 3.23
N GLN A 406 2.23 -23.63 4.45
CA GLN A 406 3.12 -23.56 5.59
C GLN A 406 3.98 -24.83 5.69
N VAL A 407 5.23 -24.68 6.11
CA VAL A 407 6.15 -25.80 6.38
C VAL A 407 6.82 -25.58 7.72
N PHE A 408 6.89 -26.62 8.56
CA PHE A 408 7.80 -26.61 9.70
C PHE A 408 9.16 -27.16 9.28
N LEU A 409 10.22 -26.40 9.53
CA LEU A 409 11.59 -26.89 9.62
C LEU A 409 11.99 -26.96 11.10
N PHE A 410 12.69 -28.01 11.53
CA PHE A 410 13.14 -28.11 12.92
C PHE A 410 14.45 -28.87 13.07
N ASN A 411 15.26 -28.46 14.04
CA ASN A 411 16.58 -29.03 14.27
C ASN A 411 16.46 -30.27 15.18
N PRO A 412 16.65 -31.50 14.64
CA PRO A 412 16.43 -32.73 15.40
C PRO A 412 17.43 -32.91 16.56
N ASP A 413 18.58 -32.21 16.55
CA ASP A 413 19.55 -32.23 17.66
C ASP A 413 19.06 -31.45 18.90
N ARG A 414 18.01 -30.64 18.74
CA ARG A 414 17.53 -29.68 19.74
C ARG A 414 16.10 -29.95 20.17
N VAL A 415 15.24 -30.28 19.23
CA VAL A 415 13.81 -30.46 19.42
C VAL A 415 13.34 -31.67 18.63
N SER A 416 12.41 -32.45 19.20
CA SER A 416 11.78 -33.56 18.49
C SER A 416 10.35 -33.21 18.10
N PHE A 417 9.94 -33.61 16.90
CA PHE A 417 8.55 -33.56 16.48
C PHE A 417 7.81 -34.84 16.92
N THR A 418 6.56 -34.72 17.39
CA THR A 418 5.72 -35.88 17.70
C THR A 418 4.88 -36.20 16.48
N ASP A 419 5.27 -37.22 15.71
CA ASP A 419 4.48 -37.71 14.59
C ASP A 419 3.26 -38.50 15.08
N ILE A 420 2.06 -38.05 14.72
CA ILE A 420 0.78 -38.70 15.01
C ILE A 420 0.01 -38.83 13.67
N PRO A 421 -0.25 -40.05 13.18
CA PRO A 421 -0.87 -40.25 11.88
C PRO A 421 -2.31 -39.77 11.83
N GLY A 422 -2.82 -39.53 10.62
CA GLY A 422 -4.23 -39.17 10.37
C GLY A 422 -4.44 -37.72 9.92
N GLY A 423 -3.38 -36.92 9.81
CA GLY A 423 -3.44 -35.59 9.21
C GLY A 423 -3.40 -35.66 7.68
N ASP A 424 -4.33 -34.97 7.03
CA ASP A 424 -4.33 -34.72 5.59
C ASP A 424 -4.93 -33.32 5.31
N ALA A 425 -5.07 -32.95 4.04
CA ALA A 425 -5.55 -31.62 3.63
C ALA A 425 -6.98 -31.29 4.11
N THR A 426 -7.79 -32.30 4.38
CA THR A 426 -9.24 -32.22 4.62
C THR A 426 -9.68 -32.74 5.99
N THR A 427 -8.80 -33.43 6.71
CA THR A 427 -9.09 -33.99 8.03
C THR A 427 -8.75 -32.99 9.13
N ALA A 428 -9.77 -32.60 9.91
CA ALA A 428 -9.61 -31.72 11.05
C ALA A 428 -8.83 -32.39 12.18
N THR A 429 -7.81 -31.70 12.68
CA THR A 429 -7.11 -32.09 13.91
C THR A 429 -7.90 -31.63 15.12
N THR A 430 -7.99 -32.50 16.12
CA THR A 430 -8.70 -32.25 17.37
C THR A 430 -7.75 -32.35 18.56
N VAL A 431 -8.13 -31.73 19.67
CA VAL A 431 -7.41 -31.82 20.94
C VAL A 431 -7.89 -33.05 21.71
N VAL A 432 -6.97 -33.94 22.07
CA VAL A 432 -7.27 -35.18 22.82
C VAL A 432 -6.56 -35.22 24.17
N GLY A 433 -7.15 -35.92 25.13
CA GLY A 433 -6.63 -36.03 26.51
C GLY A 433 -7.19 -34.95 27.45
N GLY A 434 -6.48 -34.71 28.56
CA GLY A 434 -6.87 -33.76 29.60
C GLY A 434 -6.02 -33.91 30.86
N ASN A 435 -6.22 -33.02 31.85
CA ASN A 435 -5.48 -33.01 33.13
C ASN A 435 -3.94 -32.94 32.95
N GLY A 436 -3.47 -32.03 32.08
CA GLY A 436 -2.03 -31.84 31.83
C GLY A 436 -1.40 -32.89 30.90
N LYS A 437 -2.22 -33.73 30.24
CA LYS A 437 -1.80 -34.71 29.24
C LYS A 437 -2.47 -34.47 27.88
N VAL A 438 -2.51 -33.20 27.46
CA VAL A 438 -3.09 -32.78 26.18
C VAL A 438 -2.22 -33.26 25.01
N ASN A 439 -2.83 -33.79 23.94
CA ASN A 439 -2.17 -34.13 22.68
C ASN A 439 -3.03 -33.68 21.48
N LEU A 440 -2.45 -33.68 20.29
CA LEU A 440 -3.21 -33.57 19.04
C LEU A 440 -3.69 -34.95 18.58
N SER A 441 -4.81 -35.03 17.87
CA SER A 441 -5.26 -36.26 17.20
C SER A 441 -4.44 -36.62 15.96
N ALA A 442 -3.78 -35.63 15.37
CA ALA A 442 -2.85 -35.75 14.24
C ALA A 442 -1.75 -34.67 14.39
N SER A 443 -0.52 -35.00 13.99
CA SER A 443 0.63 -34.10 14.06
C SER A 443 1.65 -34.58 13.01
N PRO A 444 1.92 -33.82 11.93
CA PRO A 444 1.28 -32.53 11.60
C PRO A 444 -0.24 -32.69 11.35
N GLY A 445 -0.96 -31.57 11.48
CA GLY A 445 -2.40 -31.52 11.36
C GLY A 445 -2.92 -30.21 10.77
N ARG A 446 -4.21 -30.17 10.41
CA ARG A 446 -4.92 -28.97 9.89
C ARG A 446 -6.00 -28.51 10.88
N ILE A 447 -6.10 -27.20 11.09
CA ILE A 447 -7.14 -26.61 11.94
C ILE A 447 -8.40 -26.37 11.12
N ASP A 448 -9.45 -27.17 11.39
CA ASP A 448 -10.79 -27.03 10.82
C ASP A 448 -10.82 -26.78 9.29
N PRO A 449 -10.21 -27.65 8.46
CA PRO A 449 -10.04 -27.46 7.02
C PRO A 449 -11.36 -27.31 6.23
N ALA A 450 -12.50 -27.71 6.80
CA ALA A 450 -13.82 -27.55 6.18
C ALA A 450 -14.46 -26.17 6.47
N ASN A 451 -13.84 -25.34 7.32
CA ASN A 451 -14.36 -24.04 7.68
C ASN A 451 -14.32 -23.07 6.48
N ALA A 452 -15.40 -22.32 6.29
CA ALA A 452 -15.49 -21.29 5.25
C ALA A 452 -14.44 -20.18 5.41
N ALA A 453 -13.85 -20.01 6.60
CA ALA A 453 -12.69 -19.14 6.83
C ALA A 453 -11.54 -19.40 5.85
N TRP A 454 -11.38 -20.64 5.38
CA TRP A 454 -10.28 -21.06 4.52
C TRP A 454 -10.63 -21.09 3.02
N ASN A 455 -11.81 -20.62 2.61
CA ASN A 455 -12.19 -20.56 1.21
C ASN A 455 -11.16 -19.75 0.41
N ALA A 456 -10.49 -20.39 -0.56
CA ALA A 456 -9.41 -19.76 -1.32
C ALA A 456 -8.35 -19.09 -0.41
N SER A 457 -7.99 -19.77 0.69
CA SER A 457 -6.95 -19.33 1.62
C SER A 457 -6.27 -20.56 2.23
N ARG A 458 -5.16 -20.36 2.94
CA ARG A 458 -4.37 -21.45 3.50
C ARG A 458 -4.97 -21.89 4.83
N VAL A 459 -5.17 -23.21 4.98
CA VAL A 459 -5.56 -23.81 6.27
C VAL A 459 -4.31 -23.90 7.17
N PRO A 460 -4.32 -23.46 8.44
CA PRO A 460 -3.15 -23.51 9.30
C PRO A 460 -2.57 -24.92 9.48
N LEU A 461 -1.25 -25.01 9.57
CA LEU A 461 -0.52 -26.24 9.92
C LEU A 461 -0.25 -26.23 11.43
N VAL A 462 -0.64 -27.29 12.13
CA VAL A 462 -0.37 -27.44 13.56
C VAL A 462 0.52 -28.66 13.82
N GLY A 463 1.47 -28.52 14.75
CA GLY A 463 2.38 -29.59 15.15
C GLY A 463 2.62 -29.64 16.65
N GLN A 464 2.91 -30.84 17.15
CA GLN A 464 3.32 -31.08 18.54
C GLN A 464 4.83 -31.34 18.60
N PHE A 465 5.56 -30.46 19.28
CA PHE A 465 6.98 -30.56 19.51
C PHE A 465 7.27 -30.94 20.98
N SER A 466 8.46 -31.47 21.22
CA SER A 466 9.01 -31.70 22.56
C SER A 466 10.41 -31.12 22.64
N PHE A 467 10.59 -30.19 23.58
CA PHE A 467 11.88 -29.60 23.91
C PHE A 467 12.22 -29.93 25.35
N ARG A 468 13.30 -30.70 25.55
CA ARG A 468 13.75 -31.13 26.89
C ARG A 468 12.64 -31.83 27.71
N GLY A 469 11.75 -32.56 27.03
CA GLY A 469 10.61 -33.26 27.62
C GLY A 469 9.37 -32.40 27.86
N GLN A 470 9.43 -31.09 27.59
CA GLN A 470 8.28 -30.18 27.66
C GLN A 470 7.60 -30.09 26.30
N LYS A 471 6.28 -30.17 26.30
CA LYS A 471 5.46 -30.15 25.09
C LYS A 471 5.18 -28.72 24.65
N VAL A 472 5.33 -28.48 23.35
CA VAL A 472 5.03 -27.19 22.72
C VAL A 472 4.13 -27.43 21.52
N PHE A 473 3.02 -26.69 21.44
CA PHE A 473 2.14 -26.69 20.28
C PHE A 473 2.46 -25.47 19.42
N VAL A 474 2.69 -25.70 18.13
CA VAL A 474 3.07 -24.66 17.19
C VAL A 474 2.05 -24.66 16.06
N ILE A 475 1.43 -23.52 15.81
CA ILE A 475 0.43 -23.29 14.78
C ILE A 475 1.02 -22.29 13.78
N ALA A 476 1.39 -22.77 12.59
CA ALA A 476 1.83 -21.93 11.49
C ALA A 476 0.63 -21.46 10.67
N ASN A 477 0.53 -20.15 10.46
CA ASN A 477 -0.58 -19.48 9.81
C ASN A 477 -0.09 -18.72 8.58
N HIS A 478 -0.96 -18.59 7.58
CA HIS A 478 -0.81 -17.59 6.54
C HIS A 478 -2.22 -17.13 6.14
N PHE A 479 -2.69 -16.05 6.74
CA PHE A 479 -4.06 -15.56 6.59
C PHE A 479 -4.28 -14.88 5.24
N SER A 480 -5.54 -14.67 4.86
CA SER A 480 -5.87 -14.01 3.59
C SER A 480 -5.27 -12.59 3.54
N SER A 481 -4.64 -12.25 2.42
CA SER A 481 -3.95 -10.96 2.25
C SER A 481 -4.90 -9.77 2.39
N LYS A 482 -4.33 -8.58 2.56
CA LYS A 482 -5.08 -7.31 2.60
C LYS A 482 -5.57 -6.86 1.22
N GLY A 483 -5.43 -7.71 0.19
CA GLY A 483 -5.92 -7.45 -1.15
C GLY A 483 -7.43 -7.18 -1.16
N GLY A 484 -7.83 -6.11 -1.85
CA GLY A 484 -9.22 -5.64 -1.90
C GLY A 484 -9.59 -4.60 -0.82
N ASP A 485 -8.70 -4.31 0.13
CA ASP A 485 -8.80 -3.11 0.97
C ASP A 485 -8.44 -1.87 0.13
N TYR A 486 -9.05 -0.72 0.45
CA TYR A 486 -8.67 0.53 -0.19
C TYR A 486 -7.43 1.15 0.44
N ALA A 487 -6.70 1.96 -0.34
CA ALA A 487 -5.54 2.69 0.14
C ALA A 487 -5.92 3.72 1.21
N LEU A 488 -4.94 4.16 2.01
CA LEU A 488 -5.18 5.20 3.04
C LEU A 488 -5.73 6.50 2.46
N THR A 489 -5.35 6.83 1.22
CA THR A 489 -5.82 7.99 0.45
C THR A 489 -7.15 7.76 -0.26
N SER A 490 -7.92 6.72 0.10
CA SER A 490 -9.19 6.42 -0.54
C SER A 490 -10.17 7.60 -0.50
N GLN A 491 -10.98 7.71 -1.55
CA GLN A 491 -12.13 8.61 -1.59
C GLN A 491 -13.22 8.24 -0.57
N TYR A 492 -13.12 7.10 0.13
CA TYR A 492 -14.03 6.68 1.18
C TYR A 492 -13.33 6.71 2.54
N GLN A 493 -13.87 7.46 3.50
CA GLN A 493 -13.29 7.65 4.83
C GLN A 493 -14.33 7.42 5.94
N PRO A 494 -14.10 6.51 6.91
CA PRO A 494 -12.89 5.71 7.08
C PRO A 494 -12.72 4.66 5.97
N VAL A 495 -11.46 4.27 5.75
CA VAL A 495 -11.06 3.34 4.69
C VAL A 495 -11.82 2.01 4.81
N PRO A 496 -12.56 1.59 3.77
CA PRO A 496 -13.14 0.25 3.68
C PRO A 496 -12.07 -0.83 3.63
N ARG A 497 -12.18 -1.82 4.52
CA ARG A 497 -11.26 -2.97 4.63
C ARG A 497 -12.02 -4.28 4.43
N SER A 498 -12.42 -4.53 3.19
CA SER A 498 -13.31 -5.67 2.86
C SER A 498 -12.68 -7.02 3.20
N SER A 499 -11.35 -7.12 3.10
CA SER A 499 -10.61 -8.36 3.34
C SER A 499 -10.61 -8.80 4.82
N GLU A 500 -10.85 -7.89 5.77
CA GLU A 500 -10.90 -8.20 7.21
C GLU A 500 -12.00 -9.22 7.54
N THR A 501 -13.09 -9.27 6.76
CA THR A 501 -14.20 -10.20 7.00
C THR A 501 -13.74 -11.66 7.03
N GLN A 502 -12.90 -12.06 6.08
CA GLN A 502 -12.37 -13.43 6.05
C GLN A 502 -11.32 -13.63 7.15
N ARG A 503 -10.39 -12.68 7.33
CA ARG A 503 -9.37 -12.75 8.39
C ARG A 503 -9.98 -12.87 9.78
N HIS A 504 -11.12 -12.21 10.05
CA HIS A 504 -11.83 -12.35 11.31
C HIS A 504 -12.30 -13.78 11.57
N LEU A 505 -12.81 -14.48 10.55
CA LEU A 505 -13.20 -15.89 10.67
C LEU A 505 -11.99 -16.80 10.89
N GLN A 506 -10.87 -16.52 10.21
CA GLN A 506 -9.61 -17.25 10.37
C GLN A 506 -9.04 -17.08 11.78
N ALA A 507 -9.04 -15.84 12.28
CA ALA A 507 -8.65 -15.50 13.64
C ALA A 507 -9.47 -16.24 14.69
N GLN A 508 -10.79 -16.29 14.51
CA GLN A 508 -11.70 -17.02 15.40
C GLN A 508 -11.45 -18.53 15.39
N ALA A 509 -11.17 -19.12 14.23
CA ALA A 509 -10.88 -20.55 14.13
C ALA A 509 -9.58 -20.93 14.88
N VAL A 510 -8.51 -20.13 14.71
CA VAL A 510 -7.23 -20.34 15.42
C VAL A 510 -7.39 -20.10 16.93
N ASN A 511 -8.12 -19.06 17.33
CA ASN A 511 -8.41 -18.77 18.74
C ASN A 511 -9.22 -19.91 19.40
N ALA A 512 -10.26 -20.41 18.72
CA ALA A 512 -11.10 -21.50 19.21
C ALA A 512 -10.26 -22.76 19.44
N PHE A 513 -9.45 -23.16 18.46
CA PHE A 513 -8.55 -24.31 18.59
C PHE A 513 -7.53 -24.13 19.73
N THR A 514 -6.97 -22.94 19.88
CA THR A 514 -6.05 -22.63 20.99
C THR A 514 -6.75 -22.75 22.35
N LYS A 515 -8.00 -22.26 22.45
CA LYS A 515 -8.81 -22.39 23.67
C LYS A 515 -9.12 -23.86 24.00
N GLU A 516 -9.27 -24.74 23.01
CA GLU A 516 -9.41 -26.18 23.27
C GLU A 516 -8.15 -26.77 23.92
N ILE A 517 -6.97 -26.41 23.42
CA ILE A 517 -5.69 -26.82 24.03
C ILE A 517 -5.62 -26.31 25.48
N LEU A 518 -5.88 -25.02 25.70
CA LEU A 518 -5.80 -24.39 27.02
C LEU A 518 -6.88 -24.87 28.00
N LYS A 519 -8.03 -25.32 27.49
CA LYS A 519 -9.06 -25.97 28.31
C LYS A 519 -8.62 -27.36 28.78
N ALA A 520 -7.93 -28.12 27.92
CA ALA A 520 -7.39 -29.42 28.28
C ALA A 520 -6.15 -29.32 29.20
N ASP A 521 -5.35 -28.27 29.02
CA ASP A 521 -4.21 -27.91 29.85
C ASP A 521 -3.97 -26.39 29.87
N LYS A 522 -4.34 -25.76 30.99
CA LYS A 522 -4.18 -24.30 31.21
C LYS A 522 -2.72 -23.82 31.22
N HIS A 523 -1.75 -24.73 31.28
CA HIS A 523 -0.33 -24.43 31.27
C HIS A 523 0.34 -24.78 29.94
N ALA A 524 -0.42 -25.23 28.93
CA ALA A 524 0.13 -25.58 27.63
C ALA A 524 0.88 -24.40 26.99
N SER A 525 2.09 -24.68 26.54
CA SER A 525 2.91 -23.77 25.73
C SER A 525 2.41 -23.84 24.29
N VAL A 526 1.71 -22.78 23.85
CA VAL A 526 1.15 -22.67 22.49
C VAL A 526 1.71 -21.42 21.83
N LEU A 527 2.17 -21.56 20.59
CA LEU A 527 2.50 -20.46 19.70
C LEU A 527 1.59 -20.51 18.47
N ALA A 528 0.98 -19.38 18.15
CA ALA A 528 0.37 -19.15 16.84
C ALA A 528 1.21 -18.09 16.15
N LEU A 529 1.84 -18.45 15.03
CA LEU A 529 2.78 -17.60 14.33
C LEU A 529 2.57 -17.63 12.83
N GLY A 530 3.09 -16.61 12.16
CA GLY A 530 3.13 -16.52 10.72
C GLY A 530 2.68 -15.17 10.19
N ASP A 531 2.47 -15.11 8.88
CA ASP A 531 1.85 -13.97 8.23
C ASP A 531 0.34 -13.94 8.55
N ILE A 532 -0.03 -13.13 9.55
CA ILE A 532 -1.42 -12.90 9.96
C ILE A 532 -2.12 -11.91 9.02
N ASN A 533 -1.36 -11.25 8.14
CA ASN A 533 -1.83 -10.25 7.19
C ASN A 533 -2.64 -9.13 7.86
N ASP A 534 -2.32 -8.83 9.12
CA ASP A 534 -2.97 -7.75 9.83
C ASP A 534 -2.15 -7.18 10.98
N PHE A 535 -2.50 -5.95 11.34
CA PHE A 535 -1.75 -5.16 12.30
C PHE A 535 -1.91 -5.71 13.72
N ASP A 536 -0.91 -5.46 14.59
CA ASP A 536 -0.99 -5.86 16.00
C ASP A 536 -2.13 -5.14 16.75
N PHE A 537 -2.61 -3.98 16.27
CA PHE A 537 -3.75 -3.26 16.84
C PHE A 537 -5.10 -3.54 16.15
N SER A 538 -5.11 -4.35 15.09
CA SER A 538 -6.32 -4.65 14.29
C SER A 538 -7.37 -5.45 15.07
N ASP A 539 -8.61 -5.45 14.57
CA ASP A 539 -9.67 -6.30 15.12
C ASP A 539 -9.40 -7.80 14.88
N THR A 540 -8.73 -8.16 13.77
CA THR A 540 -8.20 -9.51 13.53
C THR A 540 -7.34 -9.98 14.70
N THR A 541 -6.33 -9.20 15.10
CA THR A 541 -5.45 -9.57 16.23
C THR A 541 -6.23 -9.66 17.54
N LYS A 542 -7.19 -8.75 17.80
CA LYS A 542 -8.06 -8.82 19.00
C LYS A 542 -8.87 -10.12 19.04
N LEU A 543 -9.35 -10.60 17.90
CA LEU A 543 -10.09 -11.87 17.80
C LEU A 543 -9.17 -13.09 18.06
N ILE A 544 -7.92 -13.06 17.59
CA ILE A 544 -6.94 -14.12 17.92
C ILE A 544 -6.63 -14.13 19.42
N GLU A 545 -6.56 -12.97 20.06
CA GLU A 545 -6.26 -12.81 21.49
C GLU A 545 -7.48 -13.00 22.41
N ASP A 546 -8.70 -13.13 21.86
CA ASP A 546 -9.95 -13.13 22.61
C ASP A 546 -9.94 -14.14 23.77
N GLY A 547 -10.48 -13.72 24.92
CA GLY A 547 -10.45 -14.48 26.17
C GLY A 547 -9.06 -14.59 26.81
N GLY A 548 -8.06 -13.85 26.32
CA GLY A 548 -6.68 -13.92 26.80
C GLY A 548 -5.98 -15.23 26.44
N ALA A 549 -6.46 -15.94 25.40
CA ALA A 549 -5.91 -17.22 24.99
C ALA A 549 -4.50 -17.08 24.39
N LEU A 550 -4.23 -15.95 23.77
CA LEU A 550 -2.94 -15.61 23.15
C LEU A 550 -2.61 -14.14 23.43
N TYR A 551 -1.32 -13.82 23.27
CA TYR A 551 -0.79 -12.47 23.37
C TYR A 551 0.22 -12.25 22.24
N SER A 552 0.06 -11.18 21.47
CA SER A 552 0.99 -10.82 20.40
C SER A 552 2.36 -10.41 20.96
N GLY A 553 3.38 -11.22 20.67
CA GLY A 553 4.74 -11.08 21.17
C GLY A 553 5.41 -9.77 20.75
N ILE A 554 5.06 -9.24 19.58
CA ILE A 554 5.60 -7.97 19.05
C ILE A 554 5.31 -6.79 19.99
N ARG A 555 4.22 -6.84 20.76
CA ARG A 555 3.90 -5.80 21.75
C ARG A 555 4.86 -5.77 22.94
N SER A 556 5.76 -6.75 23.08
CA SER A 556 6.86 -6.72 24.05
C SER A 556 8.00 -5.77 23.62
N LEU A 557 8.10 -5.44 22.34
CA LEU A 557 9.09 -4.50 21.81
C LEU A 557 8.70 -3.04 22.12
N PRO A 558 9.68 -2.12 22.17
CA PRO A 558 9.45 -0.67 22.07
C PRO A 558 8.55 -0.33 20.87
N LYS A 559 7.69 0.69 20.98
CA LYS A 559 6.73 1.07 19.92
C LYS A 559 7.43 1.21 18.56
N SER A 560 8.60 1.85 18.52
CA SER A 560 9.39 2.12 17.31
C SER A 560 10.05 0.91 16.64
N GLU A 561 9.88 -0.31 17.19
CA GLU A 561 10.41 -1.58 16.66
C GLU A 561 9.28 -2.55 16.28
N ARG A 562 8.02 -2.12 16.34
CA ARG A 562 6.85 -2.97 16.07
C ARG A 562 6.47 -2.94 14.59
N TYR A 563 7.30 -3.52 13.74
CA TYR A 563 7.01 -3.68 12.32
C TYR A 563 7.72 -4.91 11.76
N THR A 564 7.22 -5.41 10.64
CA THR A 564 7.79 -6.51 9.86
C THR A 564 7.66 -6.27 8.34
N TYR A 565 7.09 -5.14 7.94
CA TYR A 565 6.75 -4.82 6.56
C TYR A 565 6.75 -3.31 6.33
N ASP A 566 7.18 -2.85 5.16
CA ASP A 566 7.11 -1.46 4.74
C ASP A 566 6.16 -1.31 3.55
N TYR A 567 5.11 -0.51 3.70
CA TYR A 567 4.10 -0.29 2.65
C TYR A 567 3.76 1.19 2.50
N GLN A 568 3.91 1.70 1.29
CA GLN A 568 3.57 3.08 0.94
C GLN A 568 4.17 4.14 1.89
N GLY A 569 5.41 3.98 2.34
CA GLY A 569 6.04 4.91 3.28
C GLY A 569 5.65 4.70 4.75
N ASN A 570 4.98 3.61 5.10
CA ASN A 570 4.72 3.21 6.48
C ASN A 570 5.47 1.92 6.82
N SER A 571 6.05 1.87 8.01
CA SER A 571 6.46 0.62 8.66
C SER A 571 5.28 0.05 9.45
N GLN A 572 4.95 -1.21 9.19
CA GLN A 572 3.71 -1.87 9.60
C GLN A 572 3.97 -3.31 10.04
N VAL A 573 3.03 -3.89 10.79
CA VAL A 573 3.04 -5.31 11.18
C VAL A 573 2.13 -6.11 10.26
N LEU A 574 2.63 -7.21 9.70
CA LEU A 574 1.80 -8.24 9.05
C LEU A 574 2.04 -9.61 9.69
N ASP A 575 3.31 -9.91 9.94
CA ASP A 575 3.76 -11.13 10.57
C ASP A 575 3.69 -10.98 12.08
N GLN A 576 3.25 -12.03 12.77
CA GLN A 576 3.16 -12.02 14.24
C GLN A 576 3.52 -13.38 14.83
N ILE A 577 4.16 -13.39 16.00
CA ILE A 577 4.23 -14.55 16.89
C ILE A 577 3.39 -14.26 18.14
N LEU A 578 2.28 -14.96 18.30
CA LEU A 578 1.41 -14.89 19.46
C LEU A 578 1.65 -16.08 20.40
N VAL A 579 1.63 -15.82 21.71
CA VAL A 579 1.98 -16.81 22.74
C VAL A 579 0.90 -17.02 23.78
N SER A 580 0.77 -18.25 24.29
CA SER A 580 -0.15 -18.57 25.38
C SER A 580 0.21 -17.88 26.71
N PRO A 581 -0.73 -17.81 27.67
CA PRO A 581 -0.47 -17.22 28.99
C PRO A 581 0.71 -17.82 29.76
N SER A 582 1.00 -19.12 29.59
CA SER A 582 2.13 -19.77 30.26
C SER A 582 3.46 -19.18 29.79
N ILE A 583 3.68 -19.13 28.47
CA ILE A 583 4.88 -18.54 27.87
C ILE A 583 5.01 -17.08 28.26
N ARG A 584 3.92 -16.30 28.17
CA ARG A 584 3.93 -14.89 28.55
C ARG A 584 4.33 -14.68 30.01
N LYS A 585 3.83 -15.52 30.91
CA LYS A 585 4.09 -15.41 32.35
C LYS A 585 5.52 -15.76 32.72
N GLU A 586 6.09 -16.81 32.12
CA GLU A 586 7.49 -17.20 32.33
C GLU A 586 8.46 -16.22 31.69
N GLY A 587 8.00 -15.48 30.68
CA GLY A 587 8.78 -14.48 29.97
C GLY A 587 9.50 -15.05 28.76
N PHE A 588 9.71 -14.19 27.78
CA PHE A 588 10.34 -14.54 26.51
C PHE A 588 11.18 -13.38 26.01
N PHE A 589 12.13 -13.70 25.15
CA PHE A 589 12.79 -12.74 24.27
C PHE A 589 12.11 -12.79 22.92
N PHE A 590 11.89 -11.64 22.30
CA PHE A 590 11.27 -11.50 20.99
C PHE A 590 12.10 -10.51 20.17
N ASP A 591 12.16 -10.74 18.87
CA ASP A 591 12.90 -9.91 17.93
C ASP A 591 12.20 -9.89 16.57
N SER A 592 12.07 -8.70 15.98
CA SER A 592 11.72 -8.50 14.58
C SER A 592 13.04 -8.27 13.85
N VAL A 593 13.52 -9.26 13.10
CA VAL A 593 14.89 -9.24 12.59
C VAL A 593 14.91 -8.50 11.25
N HIS A 594 15.17 -7.19 11.30
CA HIS A 594 15.08 -6.28 10.17
C HIS A 594 16.19 -6.52 9.13
N ILE A 595 15.89 -7.28 8.08
CA ILE A 595 16.84 -7.69 7.03
C ILE A 595 16.30 -7.50 5.61
N ASN A 596 15.01 -7.20 5.47
CA ASN A 596 14.27 -7.21 4.22
C ASN A 596 13.54 -5.88 4.00
N SER A 597 12.50 -5.59 4.78
CA SER A 597 11.53 -4.53 4.47
C SER A 597 12.14 -3.14 4.33
N GLU A 598 13.26 -2.89 5.03
CA GLU A 598 13.96 -1.61 5.02
C GLU A 598 14.98 -1.43 3.87
N PHE A 599 15.25 -2.49 3.11
CA PHE A 599 16.33 -2.53 2.12
C PHE A 599 15.77 -2.56 0.71
N ALA A 600 16.45 -1.89 -0.22
CA ALA A 600 16.10 -1.96 -1.64
C ALA A 600 16.45 -3.32 -2.26
N ALA A 601 17.46 -3.99 -1.70
CA ALA A 601 17.82 -5.36 -2.08
C ALA A 601 17.16 -6.34 -1.10
N GLN A 602 16.00 -6.86 -1.50
CA GLN A 602 15.18 -7.74 -0.68
C GLN A 602 15.34 -9.21 -1.09
N ASN A 603 15.31 -10.10 -0.10
CA ASN A 603 15.16 -11.55 -0.34
C ASN A 603 13.74 -12.02 -0.06
N SER A 604 12.93 -11.21 0.60
CA SER A 604 11.49 -11.30 0.83
C SER A 604 11.03 -9.88 1.14
N ASP A 605 9.77 -9.55 0.95
CA ASP A 605 9.21 -8.26 1.37
C ASP A 605 8.91 -8.22 2.88
N HIS A 606 8.92 -9.38 3.55
CA HIS A 606 8.70 -9.55 4.99
C HIS A 606 10.01 -9.70 5.79
N ASP A 607 10.10 -9.03 6.93
CA ASP A 607 11.12 -9.33 7.95
C ASP A 607 10.72 -10.58 8.77
N PRO A 608 11.62 -11.55 8.96
CA PRO A 608 11.35 -12.68 9.84
C PRO A 608 11.33 -12.26 11.32
N GLN A 609 10.57 -12.99 12.12
CA GLN A 609 10.55 -12.82 13.57
C GLN A 609 11.08 -14.06 14.28
N VAL A 610 11.62 -13.87 15.48
CA VAL A 610 12.04 -14.98 16.34
C VAL A 610 11.64 -14.74 17.80
N ILE A 611 11.23 -15.82 18.47
CA ILE A 611 10.99 -15.84 19.91
C ILE A 611 11.88 -16.89 20.59
N HIS A 612 12.45 -16.53 21.73
CA HIS A 612 13.18 -17.44 22.62
C HIS A 612 12.50 -17.51 23.98
N PHE A 613 12.10 -18.71 24.42
CA PHE A 613 11.45 -18.89 25.71
C PHE A 613 11.83 -20.24 26.33
N ARG A 614 11.41 -20.45 27.58
CA ARG A 614 11.59 -21.73 28.30
C ARG A 614 10.22 -22.39 28.44
N PRO A 615 9.94 -23.48 27.69
CA PRO A 615 8.63 -24.11 27.68
C PRO A 615 8.16 -24.69 29.00
#